data_AF-A0A8T4EMF7-F1
#
_entry.id   AF-A0A8T4EMF7-F1
#
_cell.length_a   1.000
_cell.length_b   1.000
_cell.length_c   1.000
_cell.angle_alpha   90.00
_cell.angle_beta   90.00
_cell.angle_gamma   90.00
#
_symmetry.space_group_name_H-M   'P 1'
#
loop_
_entity.id
_entity.type
_entity.pdbx_description
1 polymer ?
#
loop_
_entity_poly.entity_id
_entity_poly.type
_entity_poly.pdbx_seq_one_letter_code
_entity_poly.pdbx_strand_id
1 'polypeptide(L)'
;MNRLANLIASLDEEDLNLIKKDLEAGNIERLINKKLQEKKEKDFNKVCPVCQASIQDEGLTLIFGPKDFRKKATFCAMDCLEYFLDKIKKQKRGVVE
;
A
#
# COMPACT_ATOMS: atom_id res chain seq x y z
N MET A 1 -1.96 16.89 27.73
CA MET A 1 -1.77 15.43 27.56
C MET A 1 -1.82 15.09 26.07
N ASN A 2 -0.96 14.18 25.60
CA ASN A 2 -0.99 13.72 24.21
C ASN A 2 -2.04 12.61 24.02
N ARG A 3 -2.42 12.30 22.78
CA ARG A 3 -3.47 11.31 22.46
C ARG A 3 -3.20 9.93 23.05
N LEU A 4 -1.92 9.53 23.12
CA LEU A 4 -1.52 8.24 23.68
C LEU A 4 -1.75 8.18 25.19
N ALA A 5 -1.40 9.24 25.92
CA ALA A 5 -1.63 9.31 27.36
C ALA A 5 -3.13 9.20 27.71
N ASN A 6 -4.00 9.82 26.91
CA ASN A 6 -5.45 9.72 27.12
C ASN A 6 -5.98 8.30 26.88
N LEU A 7 -5.42 7.57 25.91
CA LEU A 7 -5.76 6.17 25.65
C LEU A 7 -5.27 5.25 26.78
N ILE A 8 -4.04 5.44 27.25
CA ILE A 8 -3.49 4.67 28.37
C ILE A 8 -4.30 4.90 29.65
N ALA A 9 -4.74 6.15 29.88
CA ALA A 9 -5.54 6.50 31.06
C ALA A 9 -6.94 5.87 31.07
N SER A 10 -7.46 5.42 29.91
CA SER A 10 -8.76 4.75 29.82
C SER A 10 -8.70 3.23 29.99
N LEU A 11 -7.52 2.64 30.15
CA LEU A 11 -7.34 1.20 30.28
C LEU A 11 -7.29 0.76 31.75
N ASP A 12 -7.76 -0.46 32.01
CA ASP A 12 -7.64 -1.10 33.31
C ASP A 12 -6.27 -1.76 33.52
N GLU A 13 -6.03 -2.27 34.72
CA GLU A 13 -4.74 -2.86 35.09
C GLU A 13 -4.38 -4.09 34.25
N GLU A 14 -5.37 -4.89 33.85
CA GLU A 14 -5.14 -6.10 33.06
C GLU A 14 -4.69 -5.73 31.64
N ASP A 15 -5.40 -4.81 30.99
CA ASP A 15 -5.06 -4.30 29.67
C ASP A 15 -3.69 -3.60 29.66
N LEU A 16 -3.38 -2.83 30.70
CA LEU A 16 -2.08 -2.16 30.84
C LEU A 16 -0.94 -3.19 30.93
N ASN A 17 -1.14 -4.29 31.66
CA ASN A 17 -0.15 -5.34 31.77
C ASN A 17 0.05 -6.11 30.46
N LEU A 18 -1.02 -6.35 29.69
CA LEU A 18 -0.92 -6.98 28.37
C LEU A 18 -0.15 -6.10 27.39
N ILE A 19 -0.50 -4.81 27.31
CA ILE A 19 0.18 -3.85 26.42
C ILE A 19 1.65 -3.71 26.81
N LYS A 20 1.98 -3.70 28.10
CA LYS A 20 3.36 -3.67 28.58
C LYS A 20 4.17 -4.87 28.07
N LYS A 21 3.62 -6.09 28.15
CA LYS A 21 4.27 -7.30 27.63
C LYS A 21 4.49 -7.22 26.12
N ASP A 22 3.49 -6.75 25.36
CA ASP A 22 3.62 -6.60 23.91
C ASP A 22 4.61 -5.50 23.49
N LEU A 23 4.74 -4.45 24.30
CA LEU A 23 5.78 -3.43 24.12
C LEU A 23 7.17 -4.02 24.33
N GLU A 24 7.39 -4.73 25.44
CA GLU A 24 8.68 -5.35 25.77
C GLU A 24 9.08 -6.43 24.75
N ALA A 25 8.11 -7.15 24.18
CA ALA A 25 8.33 -8.12 23.10
C ALA A 25 8.56 -7.48 21.71
N GLY A 26 8.39 -6.15 21.57
CA GLY A 26 8.50 -5.45 20.28
C GLY A 26 7.31 -5.67 19.33
N ASN A 27 6.22 -6.29 19.79
CA ASN A 27 5.04 -6.57 18.99
C ASN A 27 4.31 -5.29 18.57
N ILE A 28 4.26 -4.30 19.46
CA ILE A 28 3.61 -3.00 19.19
C ILE A 28 4.34 -2.23 18.11
N GLU A 29 5.67 -2.18 18.15
CA GLU A 29 6.47 -1.51 17.11
C GLU A 29 6.22 -2.16 15.74
N ARG A 30 6.25 -3.50 15.69
CA ARG A 30 5.96 -4.25 14.47
C ARG A 30 4.54 -3.98 13.94
N LEU A 31 3.54 -3.91 14.83
CA LEU A 31 2.16 -3.61 14.46
C LEU A 31 2.01 -2.19 13.90
N ILE A 32 2.64 -1.19 14.53
CA ILE A 32 2.64 0.20 14.08
C ILE A 32 3.30 0.30 12.70
N ASN A 33 4.49 -0.29 12.54
CA ASN A 33 5.22 -0.27 11.27
C ASN A 33 4.41 -0.92 10.15
N LYS A 34 3.77 -2.06 10.42
CA LYS A 34 2.86 -2.71 9.47
C LYS A 34 1.69 -1.80 9.08
N LYS A 35 1.03 -1.15 10.04
CA LYS A 35 -0.09 -0.23 9.77
C LYS A 35 0.34 1.01 9.00
N LEU A 36 1.53 1.54 9.26
CA LEU A 36 2.10 2.65 8.49
C LEU A 36 2.41 2.22 7.05
N GLN A 37 2.97 1.03 6.87
CA GLN A 37 3.22 0.46 5.54
C GLN A 37 1.90 0.25 4.78
N GLU A 38 0.88 -0.36 5.40
CA GLU A 38 -0.45 -0.53 4.79
C GLU A 38 -1.06 0.82 4.35
N LYS A 39 -0.89 1.87 5.15
CA LYS A 39 -1.36 3.22 4.79
C LYS A 39 -0.57 3.80 3.61
N LYS A 40 0.76 3.66 3.60
CA LYS A 40 1.60 4.09 2.48
C LYS A 40 1.25 3.33 1.19
N GLU A 41 1.05 2.02 1.27
CA GLU A 41 0.67 1.18 0.12
C GLU A 41 -0.72 1.52 -0.43
N LYS A 42 -1.65 1.95 0.43
CA LYS A 42 -2.91 2.55 -0.02
C LYS A 42 -2.70 3.84 -0.81
N ASP A 43 -1.67 4.62 -0.49
CA ASP A 43 -1.37 5.88 -1.20
C ASP A 43 -0.59 5.65 -2.51
N PHE A 44 0.30 4.66 -2.59
CA PHE A 44 1.00 4.31 -3.84
C PHE A 44 0.09 3.76 -4.94
N ASN A 45 -1.07 3.20 -4.58
CA ASN A 45 -2.08 2.75 -5.53
C ASN A 45 -2.94 3.90 -6.08
N LYS A 46 -2.72 5.15 -5.66
CA LYS A 46 -3.52 6.31 -6.05
C LYS A 46 -2.89 7.15 -7.15
N VAL A 47 -1.85 6.70 -7.87
CA VAL A 47 -1.30 7.50 -8.97
C VAL A 47 -1.18 6.65 -10.22
N CYS A 48 -1.74 7.13 -11.32
CA CYS A 48 -1.70 6.45 -12.60
C CYS A 48 -0.26 6.45 -13.15
N PRO A 49 0.34 5.29 -13.48
CA PRO A 49 1.71 5.23 -13.99
C PRO A 49 1.86 5.79 -15.40
N VAL A 50 0.74 6.09 -16.09
CA VAL A 50 0.74 6.62 -17.46
C VAL A 50 0.60 8.14 -17.46
N CYS A 51 -0.42 8.67 -16.78
CA CYS A 51 -0.73 10.11 -16.82
C CYS A 51 -0.45 10.84 -15.49
N GLN A 52 0.00 10.14 -14.45
CA GLN A 52 0.27 10.68 -13.11
C GLN A 52 -0.95 11.30 -12.40
N ALA A 53 -2.15 11.11 -12.94
CA ALA A 53 -3.38 11.52 -12.29
C ALA A 53 -3.60 10.73 -10.99
N SER A 54 -4.21 11.39 -10.00
CA SER A 54 -4.66 10.72 -8.79
C SER A 54 -5.79 9.75 -9.13
N ILE A 55 -5.69 8.50 -8.66
CA ILE A 55 -6.68 7.44 -8.84
C ILE A 55 -7.57 7.45 -7.60
N GLN A 56 -8.85 7.71 -7.83
CA GLN A 56 -9.90 7.58 -6.81
C GLN A 56 -10.26 6.10 -6.59
N ASP A 57 -11.33 5.80 -5.85
CA ASP A 57 -11.63 4.43 -5.40
C ASP A 57 -11.92 3.42 -6.55
N GLU A 58 -12.23 3.90 -7.76
CA GLU A 58 -12.60 3.07 -8.93
C GLU A 58 -11.46 2.89 -9.96
N GLY A 59 -10.26 2.53 -9.52
CA GLY A 59 -9.10 2.29 -10.39
C GLY A 59 -9.06 0.90 -11.04
N LEU A 60 -8.61 0.81 -12.29
CA LEU A 60 -8.34 -0.46 -12.97
C LEU A 60 -6.98 -1.01 -12.53
N THR A 61 -6.93 -2.22 -11.98
CA THR A 61 -5.69 -2.83 -11.48
C THR A 61 -5.20 -3.96 -12.39
N LEU A 62 -3.95 -3.89 -12.82
CA LEU A 62 -3.24 -4.99 -13.49
C LEU A 62 -2.18 -5.59 -12.56
N ILE A 63 -2.22 -6.92 -12.37
CA ILE A 63 -1.21 -7.69 -11.64
C ILE A 63 -0.46 -8.58 -12.63
N PHE A 64 0.86 -8.50 -12.68
CA PHE A 64 1.68 -9.18 -13.69
C PHE A 64 3.08 -9.54 -13.18
N GLY A 65 3.77 -10.46 -13.84
CA GLY A 65 5.08 -10.98 -13.43
C GLY A 65 5.03 -12.40 -12.89
N PRO A 66 6.19 -13.02 -12.60
CA PRO A 66 6.26 -14.38 -12.07
C PRO A 66 5.68 -14.43 -10.65
N LYS A 67 5.31 -15.64 -10.19
CA LYS A 67 4.58 -15.86 -8.92
C LYS A 67 5.26 -15.17 -7.73
N ASP A 68 6.59 -15.21 -7.69
CA ASP A 68 7.39 -14.66 -6.58
C ASP A 68 7.77 -13.18 -6.78
N PHE A 69 7.53 -12.60 -7.96
CA PHE A 69 7.80 -11.19 -8.27
C PHE A 69 6.60 -10.53 -8.96
N ARG A 70 5.42 -10.68 -8.37
CA ARG A 70 4.21 -9.99 -8.85
C ARG A 70 4.38 -8.48 -8.68
N LYS A 71 4.17 -7.76 -9.77
CA LYS A 71 4.04 -6.30 -9.82
C LYS A 71 2.56 -5.95 -9.93
N LYS A 72 2.19 -4.78 -9.39
CA LYS A 72 0.85 -4.21 -9.47
C LYS A 72 0.95 -2.81 -10.09
N ALA A 73 0.06 -2.51 -11.02
CA ALA A 73 -0.13 -1.17 -11.58
C ALA A 73 -1.63 -0.84 -11.56
N THR A 74 -1.99 0.33 -11.07
CA THR A 74 -3.37 0.83 -11.07
C THR A 74 -3.49 1.99 -12.05
N PHE A 75 -4.55 2.04 -12.84
CA PHE A 75 -4.78 3.05 -13.87
C PHE A 75 -6.05 3.82 -13.58
N CYS A 76 -6.05 5.12 -13.88
CA CYS A 76 -7.20 5.99 -13.67
C CYS A 76 -8.36 5.74 -14.66
N ALA A 77 -8.07 5.16 -15.83
CA ALA A 77 -9.03 4.94 -16.90
C ALA A 77 -8.57 3.80 -17.84
N MET A 78 -9.49 3.32 -18.67
CA MET A 78 -9.24 2.27 -19.67
C MET A 78 -8.14 2.68 -20.66
N ASP A 79 -8.18 3.92 -21.17
CA ASP A 79 -7.19 4.43 -22.13
C ASP A 79 -5.75 4.36 -21.59
N CYS A 80 -5.57 4.64 -20.30
CA CYS A 80 -4.26 4.53 -19.65
C CYS A 80 -3.80 3.07 -19.54
N LEU A 81 -4.72 2.14 -19.25
CA LEU A 81 -4.40 0.71 -19.26
C LEU A 81 -4.04 0.23 -20.66
N GLU A 82 -4.81 0.61 -21.68
CA GLU A 82 -4.56 0.23 -23.08
C GLU A 82 -3.21 0.75 -23.58
N TYR A 83 -2.90 2.03 -23.33
CA TYR A 83 -1.62 2.62 -23.67
C TYR A 83 -0.45 1.87 -23.03
N PHE A 84 -0.58 1.51 -21.75
CA PHE A 84 0.43 0.74 -21.04
C PHE A 84 0.62 -0.66 -21.62
N LEU A 85 -0.48 -1.35 -21.96
CA LEU A 85 -0.44 -2.67 -22.60
C LEU A 85 0.22 -2.62 -23.98
N ASP A 86 -0.07 -1.58 -24.78
CA ASP A 86 0.56 -1.38 -26.08
C ASP A 86 2.08 -1.18 -25.95
N LYS A 87 2.52 -0.34 -25.01
CA LYS A 87 3.95 -0.16 -24.72
C LYS A 87 4.64 -1.48 -24.34
N ILE A 88 4.04 -2.28 -23.47
CA ILE A 88 4.60 -3.59 -23.09
C ILE A 88 4.67 -4.53 -24.31
N LYS A 89 3.63 -4.56 -25.14
CA LYS A 89 3.60 -5.38 -26.36
C LYS A 89 4.72 -4.97 -27.32
N LYS A 90 4.95 -3.68 -27.53
CA LYS A 90 6.03 -3.14 -28.37
C LYS A 90 7.41 -3.51 -27.82
N GLN A 91 7.63 -3.31 -26.52
CA GLN A 91 8.88 -3.70 -25.85
C GLN A 91 9.18 -5.21 -25.99
N LYS A 92 8.18 -6.07 -25.84
CA LYS A 92 8.34 -7.53 -26.00
C LYS A 92 8.56 -7.96 -27.44
N ARG A 93 8.12 -7.16 -28.42
CA ARG A 93 8.30 -7.43 -29.86
C ARG A 93 9.61 -6.87 -30.42
N GLY A 94 10.43 -6.21 -29.59
CA GLY A 94 11.72 -5.66 -30.01
C GLY A 94 11.62 -4.47 -30.98
N VAL A 95 10.44 -3.88 -31.14
CA VAL A 95 10.25 -2.66 -31.94
C VAL A 95 10.46 -1.47 -31.00
N VAL A 96 11.68 -0.95 -30.99
CA VAL A 96 12.03 0.31 -30.35
C VAL A 96 11.95 1.38 -31.43
N GLU A 97 11.00 2.30 -31.29
CA GLU A 97 11.06 3.63 -31.95
C GLU A 97 11.72 4.62 -30.99
#